data_AF-A0AAD4Q5I6-F1
#
_entry.id   AF-A0AAD4Q5I6-F1
#
_cell.length_a   1.000
_cell.length_b   1.000
_cell.length_c   1.000
_cell.angle_alpha   90.00
_cell.angle_beta   90.00
_cell.angle_gamma   90.00
#
_symmetry.space_group_name_H-M   'P 1'
#
loop_
_entity.id
_entity.type
_entity.pdbx_description
1 polymer ?
#
loop_
_entity_poly.entity_id
_entity_poly.type
_entity_poly.pdbx_seq_one_letter_code
_entity_poly.pdbx_strand_id
1 'polypeptide(L)'
;MPRYNSIGFIILAGTRSVVGIGWQNEANVSICNWAQLRANIIRDTIYLDGGDIWWQMGLSDGSYGSPERDDEDGGLMYNLSLSQAFNQQTNLTSLVQAMAKNGGTSTANVNPNYEDGVMFANDNEFILYGGLPRLTNSENPPPTDVVLGYEEFEYSTIIPNWGTGFIQKSTDNGVTRYITNGAGVSAPSENLGFYFSGMRGPRWGAIEGGDGSANTTSNSFITVNMTTMRLETWQNLTLPSTVTGRANAELVWLPVSDSGVLVAIGGVINPEILKADRNLTVDDARASNNTSPTFMTEIPVYDVASQTWYLQNATGNIPPQLTMFCSVVAPSADRSSFNIYIYGGYDGVDPDSPPSDDVYILSIPSFTWIKAYSGSYSHGRSGHKCLRVYPNQMFVLGGIYKNDPTICLDGGFIQVFNLNTLQFQDAYSPQNWSNYSVPLAVTSQIGGSANGGATRMWPASWNNRSLSQVFSSPYSRPLSTHYPYPLKTTNLTVPPGASSSIENSTMPSWVKGIIGALTGLGSILVGITIWFLWRRYFPHRKLDTTTASSSSRVGKSNPDVSTTTEEIKTNYSSSAISPMTDISSISRDKELETANTPISPETTMSQADSSPIFELDCECGLP
;
A
#
# COMPACT_ATOMS: atom_id res chain seq x y z
N MET A 1 -16.56 41.92 -40.47
CA MET A 1 -16.43 43.06 -39.52
C MET A 1 -17.85 43.37 -39.04
N PRO A 2 -18.10 43.49 -37.73
CA PRO A 2 -17.25 44.11 -36.72
C PRO A 2 -16.49 43.12 -35.84
N ARG A 3 -15.38 43.61 -35.29
CA ARG A 3 -14.48 42.93 -34.35
C ARG A 3 -15.02 43.13 -32.92
N TYR A 4 -15.04 42.06 -32.13
CA TYR A 4 -15.06 42.18 -30.67
C TYR A 4 -13.91 41.35 -30.10
N ASN A 5 -13.11 42.02 -29.28
CA ASN A 5 -11.86 41.53 -28.70
C ASN A 5 -12.12 40.38 -27.72
N SER A 6 -11.44 39.26 -27.92
CA SER A 6 -11.26 38.23 -26.91
C SER A 6 -10.30 38.75 -25.83
N ILE A 7 -10.83 38.99 -24.62
CA ILE A 7 -10.02 39.15 -23.42
C ILE A 7 -9.93 37.76 -22.80
N GLY A 8 -8.77 37.11 -22.96
CA GLY A 8 -8.45 35.88 -22.27
C GLY A 8 -8.24 36.17 -20.79
N PHE A 9 -9.07 35.57 -19.93
CA PHE A 9 -8.77 35.47 -18.52
C PHE A 9 -7.76 34.34 -18.32
N ILE A 10 -6.52 34.72 -18.05
CA ILE A 10 -5.52 33.84 -17.44
C ILE A 10 -6.00 33.59 -16.02
N ILE A 11 -6.52 32.40 -15.75
CA ILE A 11 -6.76 31.95 -14.38
C ILE A 11 -5.38 31.60 -13.82
N LEU A 12 -4.79 32.53 -13.06
CA LEU A 12 -3.70 32.20 -12.17
C LEU A 12 -4.23 31.17 -11.16
N ALA A 13 -3.62 29.98 -11.17
CA ALA A 13 -3.76 29.00 -10.09
C ALA A 13 -3.13 29.61 -8.82
N GLY A 14 -3.93 30.38 -8.09
CA GLY A 14 -3.63 30.74 -6.72
C GLY A 14 -3.77 29.51 -5.85
N THR A 15 -2.79 29.28 -4.99
CA THR A 15 -2.91 28.44 -3.79
C THR A 15 -4.18 28.86 -3.07
N ARG A 16 -5.23 28.05 -3.13
CA ARG A 16 -6.40 28.27 -2.30
C ARG A 16 -6.01 27.88 -0.87
N SER A 17 -6.05 28.86 0.03
CA SER A 17 -6.27 28.58 1.45
C SER A 17 -7.49 27.66 1.57
N VAL A 18 -7.43 26.71 2.48
CA VAL A 18 -8.57 25.89 2.89
C VAL A 18 -9.66 26.86 3.37
N VAL A 19 -10.63 27.19 2.50
CA VAL A 19 -11.71 28.11 2.86
C VAL A 19 -12.78 27.29 3.55
N GLY A 20 -12.68 27.24 4.88
CA GLY A 20 -13.62 26.57 5.77
C GLY A 20 -13.29 26.81 7.24
N ILE A 21 -12.00 26.94 7.57
CA ILE A 21 -11.55 27.11 8.95
C ILE A 21 -10.55 28.26 9.06
N GLY A 22 -11.05 29.43 9.46
CA GLY A 22 -10.22 30.62 9.69
C GLY A 22 -9.63 30.60 11.09
N TRP A 23 -8.42 30.05 11.25
CA TRP A 23 -7.68 30.08 12.51
C TRP A 23 -6.56 31.14 12.46
N GLN A 24 -6.34 31.86 13.57
CA GLN A 24 -5.20 32.77 13.67
C GLN A 24 -3.89 31.98 13.84
N ASN A 25 -2.83 32.37 13.13
CA ASN A 25 -1.44 31.86 13.23
C ASN A 25 -1.09 30.56 12.46
N GLU A 26 -1.84 30.19 11.43
CA GLU A 26 -1.52 29.07 10.53
C GLU A 26 -0.22 29.32 9.72
N ALA A 27 0.70 28.35 9.72
CA ALA A 27 1.94 28.39 8.92
C ALA A 27 1.94 27.36 7.78
N ASN A 28 1.44 26.15 8.03
CA ASN A 28 1.29 25.10 7.01
C ASN A 28 0.17 24.11 7.37
N VAL A 29 -0.22 23.27 6.41
CA VAL A 29 -1.16 22.16 6.60
C VAL A 29 -0.55 20.90 5.99
N SER A 30 -0.69 19.78 6.70
CA SER A 30 -0.18 18.48 6.28
C SER A 30 -1.24 17.38 6.40
N ILE A 31 -1.19 16.38 5.52
CA ILE A 31 -2.01 15.17 5.66
C ILE A 31 -1.45 14.34 6.81
N CYS A 32 -2.26 14.19 7.85
CA CYS A 32 -1.96 13.44 9.07
C CYS A 32 -2.27 11.94 8.89
N ASN A 33 -3.46 11.64 8.37
CA ASN A 33 -3.94 10.28 8.09
C ASN A 33 -4.78 10.27 6.80
N TRP A 34 -4.81 9.14 6.10
CA TRP A 34 -5.71 8.96 4.95
C TRP A 34 -6.12 7.49 4.80
N ALA A 35 -7.15 7.06 5.53
CA ALA A 35 -7.58 5.66 5.56
C ALA A 35 -8.63 5.32 4.51
N GLN A 36 -8.73 4.05 4.12
CA GLN A 36 -9.76 3.49 3.24
C GLN A 36 -9.89 4.17 1.87
N LEU A 37 -8.81 4.81 1.41
CA LEU A 37 -8.71 5.38 0.06
C LEU A 37 -8.66 4.28 -1.00
N ARG A 38 -9.01 4.64 -2.22
CA ARG A 38 -8.73 3.86 -3.42
C ARG A 38 -7.65 4.57 -4.24
N ALA A 39 -6.74 3.78 -4.81
CA ALA A 39 -5.68 4.31 -5.64
C ALA A 39 -5.31 3.36 -6.78
N ASN A 40 -4.90 3.93 -7.91
CA ASN A 40 -4.34 3.18 -9.03
C ASN A 40 -3.43 4.07 -9.89
N ILE A 41 -2.71 3.48 -10.84
CA ILE A 41 -1.78 4.18 -11.72
C ILE A 41 -2.34 4.22 -13.13
N ILE A 42 -2.34 5.41 -13.74
CA ILE A 42 -2.37 5.54 -15.19
C ILE A 42 -0.99 6.05 -15.61
N ARG A 43 -0.21 5.17 -16.24
CA ARG A 43 1.15 5.41 -16.75
C ARG A 43 2.13 5.96 -15.69
N ASP A 44 2.28 7.27 -15.60
CA ASP A 44 3.26 7.99 -14.79
C ASP A 44 2.64 8.73 -13.59
N THR A 45 1.34 8.57 -13.38
CA THR A 45 0.58 9.30 -12.37
C THR A 45 -0.25 8.34 -11.53
N ILE A 46 -0.08 8.44 -10.21
CA ILE A 46 -0.96 7.80 -9.24
C ILE A 46 -2.19 8.70 -9.06
N TYR A 47 -3.35 8.08 -9.04
CA TYR A 47 -4.63 8.71 -8.76
C TYR A 47 -5.17 8.18 -7.44
N LEU A 48 -5.64 9.06 -6.55
CA LEU A 48 -6.12 8.74 -5.21
C LEU A 48 -7.50 9.37 -5.02
N ASP A 49 -8.48 8.60 -4.59
CA ASP A 49 -9.84 9.10 -4.33
C ASP A 49 -10.43 8.41 -3.10
N GLY A 50 -11.40 9.06 -2.47
CA GLY A 50 -12.16 8.44 -1.41
C GLY A 50 -11.44 8.46 -0.06
N GLY A 51 -12.00 7.67 0.87
CA GLY A 51 -11.41 7.44 2.18
C GLY A 51 -11.65 8.55 3.19
N ASP A 52 -10.97 8.43 4.32
CA ASP A 52 -11.02 9.36 5.44
C ASP A 52 -9.69 10.10 5.56
N ILE A 53 -9.68 11.36 5.11
CA ILE A 53 -8.51 12.22 5.18
C ILE A 53 -8.60 13.13 6.42
N TRP A 54 -7.50 13.17 7.17
CA TRP A 54 -7.34 14.03 8.33
C TRP A 54 -6.11 14.90 8.13
N TRP A 55 -6.27 16.17 8.46
CA TRP A 55 -5.27 17.21 8.27
C TRP A 55 -4.72 17.65 9.62
N GLN A 56 -3.44 17.97 9.67
CA GLN A 56 -2.82 18.60 10.82
C GLN A 56 -2.24 19.95 10.42
N MET A 57 -2.61 20.98 11.16
CA MET A 57 -2.07 22.33 11.00
C MET A 57 -0.76 22.49 11.76
N GLY A 58 0.23 23.09 11.13
CA GLY A 58 1.41 23.64 11.80
C GLY A 58 1.20 25.11 12.11
N LEU A 59 1.48 25.48 13.35
CA LEU A 59 1.34 26.84 13.87
C LEU A 59 2.66 27.61 13.71
N SER A 60 2.56 28.94 13.66
CA SER A 60 3.72 29.82 13.46
C SER A 60 4.76 29.78 14.58
N ASP A 61 4.40 29.23 15.76
CA ASP A 61 5.32 29.00 16.88
C ASP A 61 6.06 27.66 16.80
N GLY A 62 5.82 26.86 15.75
CA GLY A 62 6.42 25.55 15.53
C GLY A 62 5.67 24.39 16.21
N SER A 63 4.57 24.66 16.91
CA SER A 63 3.68 23.62 17.43
C SER A 63 2.67 23.16 16.38
N TYR A 64 1.98 22.06 16.65
CA TYR A 64 0.94 21.52 15.78
C TYR A 64 -0.42 21.58 16.47
N GLY A 65 -1.45 21.88 15.70
CA GLY A 65 -2.84 21.74 16.13
C GLY A 65 -3.25 20.27 16.22
N SER A 66 -4.40 20.03 16.86
CA SER A 66 -5.04 18.71 16.80
C SER A 66 -5.41 18.38 15.35
N PRO A 67 -5.26 17.13 14.91
CA PRO A 67 -5.75 16.72 13.61
C PRO A 67 -7.25 16.94 13.49
N GLU A 68 -7.67 17.48 12.35
CA GLU A 68 -9.06 17.76 12.02
C GLU A 68 -9.44 17.00 10.75
N ARG A 69 -10.69 16.50 10.74
CA ARG A 69 -11.23 15.81 9.60
C ARG A 69 -11.63 16.81 8.52
N ASP A 70 -11.44 16.43 7.26
CA ASP A 70 -12.00 17.19 6.16
C ASP A 70 -13.48 16.88 5.97
N ASP A 71 -14.33 17.70 6.58
CA ASP A 71 -15.79 17.62 6.40
C ASP A 71 -16.26 18.41 5.16
N GLU A 72 -15.38 19.16 4.49
CA GLU A 72 -15.71 20.06 3.38
C GLU A 72 -15.17 19.62 2.01
N ASP A 73 -14.42 18.52 1.91
CA ASP A 73 -13.69 18.11 0.69
C ASP A 73 -14.58 17.88 -0.54
N GLY A 74 -15.92 17.91 -0.43
CA GLY A 74 -16.83 17.87 -1.60
C GLY A 74 -16.63 16.66 -2.53
N GLY A 75 -15.93 15.63 -2.06
CA GLY A 75 -15.40 14.55 -2.87
C GLY A 75 -14.31 14.97 -3.87
N LEU A 76 -13.28 15.73 -3.49
CA LEU A 76 -12.11 15.87 -4.35
C LEU A 76 -11.42 14.52 -4.59
N MET A 77 -10.70 14.48 -5.70
CA MET A 77 -9.77 13.42 -6.06
C MET A 77 -8.38 14.03 -6.10
N TYR A 78 -7.33 13.26 -5.89
CA TYR A 78 -5.96 13.74 -5.93
C TYR A 78 -5.14 12.94 -6.94
N ASN A 79 -4.11 13.58 -7.50
CA ASN A 79 -3.09 12.89 -8.28
C ASN A 79 -1.70 13.15 -7.72
N LEU A 80 -0.80 12.19 -7.92
CA LEU A 80 0.60 12.23 -7.52
C LEU A 80 1.46 11.78 -8.70
N SER A 81 2.28 12.69 -9.23
CA SER A 81 3.17 12.39 -10.35
C SER A 81 4.40 11.61 -9.89
N LEU A 82 4.66 10.45 -10.51
CA LEU A 82 5.85 9.62 -10.24
C LEU A 82 7.14 10.26 -10.76
N SER A 83 7.04 11.38 -11.48
CA SER A 83 8.18 12.17 -11.94
C SER A 83 8.77 13.09 -10.85
N GLN A 84 8.08 13.23 -9.70
CA GLN A 84 8.50 14.08 -8.59
C GLN A 84 9.33 13.29 -7.58
N ALA A 85 10.57 13.72 -7.33
CA ALA A 85 11.41 13.18 -6.28
C ALA A 85 11.03 13.79 -4.92
N PHE A 86 11.18 13.01 -3.85
CA PHE A 86 10.95 13.47 -2.48
C PHE A 86 11.90 12.77 -1.50
N ASN A 87 12.05 13.35 -0.33
CA ASN A 87 12.82 12.82 0.79
C ASN A 87 12.14 13.21 2.11
N GLN A 88 12.75 12.84 3.24
CA GLN A 88 12.24 13.17 4.58
C GLN A 88 11.99 14.67 4.83
N GLN A 89 12.68 15.58 4.12
CA GLN A 89 12.50 17.03 4.27
C GLN A 89 11.43 17.60 3.32
N THR A 90 10.83 16.76 2.49
CA THR A 90 9.81 17.18 1.53
C THR A 90 8.45 17.21 2.21
N ASN A 91 7.73 18.34 2.11
CA ASN A 91 6.33 18.37 2.49
C ASN A 91 5.54 17.46 1.53
N LEU A 92 5.22 16.25 1.99
CA LEU A 92 4.55 15.22 1.19
C LEU A 92 3.17 15.67 0.69
N THR A 93 2.49 16.51 1.46
CA THR A 93 1.17 17.06 1.11
C THR A 93 1.23 17.91 -0.15
N SER A 94 2.34 18.64 -0.34
CA SER A 94 2.53 19.46 -1.54
C SER A 94 2.74 18.65 -2.83
N LEU A 95 2.98 17.34 -2.73
CA LEU A 95 3.20 16.46 -3.88
C LEU A 95 1.88 16.04 -4.54
N VAL A 96 0.78 16.02 -3.78
CA VAL A 96 -0.54 15.68 -4.31
C VAL A 96 -1.25 16.90 -4.87
N GLN A 97 -1.94 16.74 -6.00
CA GLN A 97 -2.70 17.79 -6.64
C GLN A 97 -4.18 17.44 -6.65
N ALA A 98 -4.99 18.33 -6.07
CA ALA A 98 -6.44 18.19 -6.06
C ALA A 98 -7.04 18.30 -7.48
N MET A 99 -8.08 17.50 -7.71
CA MET A 99 -8.85 17.36 -8.93
C MET A 99 -10.34 17.38 -8.58
N ALA A 100 -11.07 18.34 -9.14
CA ALA A 100 -12.52 18.38 -9.01
C ALA A 100 -13.17 17.31 -9.91
N LYS A 101 -14.07 16.50 -9.35
CA LYS A 101 -14.78 15.42 -10.05
C LYS A 101 -15.91 15.94 -10.96
N ASN A 102 -15.62 16.80 -11.93
CA ASN A 102 -16.63 17.52 -12.72
C ASN A 102 -17.25 16.69 -13.89
N GLY A 103 -17.73 15.48 -13.62
CA GLY A 103 -18.13 14.50 -14.65
C GLY A 103 -19.64 14.32 -14.92
N GLY A 104 -20.54 15.13 -14.35
CA GLY A 104 -22.00 14.92 -14.42
C GLY A 104 -22.86 16.18 -14.42
N THR A 105 -24.14 16.03 -14.79
CA THR A 105 -25.15 17.12 -14.71
C THR A 105 -25.52 17.41 -13.25
N SER A 106 -25.67 18.68 -12.89
CA SER A 106 -25.87 19.24 -11.54
C SER A 106 -27.07 18.74 -10.72
N THR A 107 -27.78 17.69 -11.15
CA THR A 107 -28.99 17.16 -10.50
C THR A 107 -28.80 15.82 -9.81
N ALA A 108 -27.67 15.12 -10.00
CA ALA A 108 -27.33 13.89 -9.30
C ALA A 108 -25.97 14.05 -8.62
N ASN A 109 -25.89 13.87 -7.30
CA ASN A 109 -24.63 13.83 -6.58
C ASN A 109 -23.92 12.50 -6.87
N VAL A 110 -23.29 12.42 -8.05
CA VAL A 110 -22.51 11.25 -8.48
C VAL A 110 -21.11 11.19 -7.84
N ASN A 111 -20.75 12.16 -7.01
CA ASN A 111 -19.38 12.35 -6.53
C ASN A 111 -19.20 12.45 -5.01
N PRO A 112 -20.02 11.81 -4.14
CA PRO A 112 -19.74 11.87 -2.72
C PRO A 112 -18.38 11.20 -2.43
N ASN A 113 -17.81 11.56 -1.30
CA ASN A 113 -16.63 10.86 -0.80
C ASN A 113 -17.03 9.42 -0.44
N TYR A 114 -16.25 8.43 -0.91
CA TYR A 114 -16.52 7.01 -0.71
C TYR A 114 -15.40 6.35 0.10
N GLU A 115 -15.75 5.65 1.16
CA GLU A 115 -14.83 4.79 1.90
C GLU A 115 -14.82 3.36 1.34
N ASP A 116 -13.64 2.75 1.25
CA ASP A 116 -13.45 1.31 1.01
C ASP A 116 -14.13 0.78 -0.29
N GLY A 117 -14.07 1.61 -1.33
CA GLY A 117 -14.34 1.23 -2.72
C GLY A 117 -13.08 0.78 -3.47
N VAL A 118 -13.23 0.52 -4.77
CA VAL A 118 -12.11 0.17 -5.68
C VAL A 118 -11.97 1.19 -6.81
N MET A 119 -10.74 1.34 -7.31
CA MET A 119 -10.43 2.02 -8.57
C MET A 119 -9.92 0.98 -9.57
N PHE A 120 -10.79 0.54 -10.49
CA PHE A 120 -10.36 -0.29 -11.62
C PHE A 120 -9.66 0.60 -12.64
N ALA A 121 -8.51 0.19 -13.15
CA ALA A 121 -7.78 0.97 -14.14
C ALA A 121 -7.12 0.10 -15.20
N ASN A 122 -6.96 0.68 -16.37
CA ASN A 122 -5.99 0.22 -17.38
C ASN A 122 -4.97 1.35 -17.63
N ASP A 123 -4.18 1.24 -18.70
CA ASP A 123 -3.15 2.22 -19.04
C ASP A 123 -3.69 3.59 -19.50
N ASN A 124 -5.01 3.79 -19.52
CA ASN A 124 -5.67 4.91 -20.20
C ASN A 124 -6.85 5.53 -19.45
N GLU A 125 -7.58 4.76 -18.64
CA GLU A 125 -8.72 5.22 -17.86
C GLU A 125 -8.83 4.50 -16.51
N PHE A 126 -9.66 5.04 -15.62
CA PHE A 126 -10.12 4.34 -14.44
C PHE A 126 -11.64 4.45 -14.21
N ILE A 127 -12.17 3.52 -13.42
CA ILE A 127 -13.56 3.46 -12.96
C ILE A 127 -13.59 3.28 -11.45
N LEU A 128 -14.36 4.14 -10.79
CA LEU A 128 -14.59 4.17 -9.36
C LEU A 128 -15.83 3.33 -9.03
N TYR A 129 -15.63 2.20 -8.34
CA TYR A 129 -16.71 1.23 -8.06
C TYR A 129 -16.84 0.92 -6.57
N GLY A 130 -18.08 0.72 -6.12
CA GLY A 130 -18.39 0.41 -4.72
C GLY A 130 -18.08 1.54 -3.73
N GLY A 131 -18.00 1.15 -2.47
CA GLY A 131 -17.67 1.99 -1.32
C GLY A 131 -18.90 2.58 -0.61
N LEU A 132 -18.70 2.93 0.65
CA LEU A 132 -19.70 3.58 1.49
C LEU A 132 -19.70 5.10 1.24
N PRO A 133 -20.80 5.67 0.75
CA PRO A 133 -20.90 7.13 0.64
C PRO A 133 -20.92 7.74 2.04
N ARG A 134 -20.20 8.85 2.17
CA ARG A 134 -20.42 9.84 3.24
C ARG A 134 -21.46 10.82 2.74
N LEU A 135 -22.71 10.69 3.18
CA LEU A 135 -23.75 11.65 2.82
C LEU A 135 -23.70 12.84 3.80
N THR A 136 -23.30 14.01 3.30
CA THR A 136 -23.57 15.28 3.99
C THR A 136 -25.03 15.65 3.75
N ASN A 137 -25.75 16.06 4.80
CA ASN A 137 -27.20 16.30 4.79
C ASN A 137 -27.65 17.34 3.73
N SER A 138 -27.86 16.96 2.47
CA SER A 138 -28.50 17.80 1.45
C SER A 138 -28.81 17.11 0.11
N GLU A 139 -28.28 15.93 -0.22
CA GLU A 139 -28.30 15.46 -1.62
C GLU A 139 -28.76 14.00 -1.81
N ASN A 140 -29.45 13.73 -2.92
CA ASN A 140 -29.91 12.39 -3.28
C ASN A 140 -28.71 11.51 -3.66
N PRO A 141 -28.61 10.27 -3.15
CA PRO A 141 -27.57 9.34 -3.55
C PRO A 141 -27.67 9.02 -5.06
N PRO A 142 -26.55 8.68 -5.72
CA PRO A 142 -26.57 8.35 -7.13
C PRO A 142 -27.40 7.07 -7.39
N PRO A 143 -27.92 6.89 -8.61
CA PRO A 143 -28.60 5.65 -8.98
C PRO A 143 -27.74 4.40 -8.74
N THR A 144 -28.40 3.27 -8.51
CA THR A 144 -27.77 2.00 -8.10
C THR A 144 -26.79 1.42 -9.13
N ASP A 145 -26.88 1.85 -10.38
CA ASP A 145 -26.08 1.40 -11.51
C ASP A 145 -25.10 2.49 -12.00
N VAL A 146 -25.12 3.68 -11.40
CA VAL A 146 -24.26 4.78 -11.86
C VAL A 146 -22.93 4.77 -11.12
N VAL A 147 -21.85 4.86 -11.88
CA VAL A 147 -20.47 4.93 -11.41
C VAL A 147 -19.72 6.09 -12.08
N LEU A 148 -18.58 6.49 -11.52
CA LEU A 148 -17.75 7.55 -12.07
C LEU A 148 -16.51 6.94 -12.72
N GLY A 149 -16.17 7.39 -13.93
CA GLY A 149 -14.91 7.10 -14.57
C GLY A 149 -14.11 8.37 -14.88
N TYR A 150 -12.86 8.18 -15.26
CA TYR A 150 -11.97 9.23 -15.74
C TYR A 150 -11.16 8.70 -16.91
N GLU A 151 -11.20 9.43 -18.01
CA GLU A 151 -10.52 9.09 -19.25
C GLU A 151 -9.31 10.02 -19.39
N GLU A 152 -8.09 9.48 -19.36
CA GLU A 152 -6.86 10.26 -19.55
C GLU A 152 -6.40 10.20 -21.02
N PHE A 153 -6.43 9.02 -21.62
CA PHE A 153 -5.96 8.77 -22.99
C PHE A 153 -6.99 8.00 -23.81
N GLU A 154 -7.23 8.41 -25.06
CA GLU A 154 -8.08 7.65 -26.00
C GLU A 154 -7.39 6.34 -26.42
N TYR A 155 -8.12 5.23 -26.37
CA TYR A 155 -7.61 3.91 -26.82
C TYR A 155 -8.64 3.07 -27.58
N SER A 156 -9.80 3.63 -27.89
CA SER A 156 -10.82 3.00 -28.74
C SER A 156 -10.99 3.77 -30.04
N THR A 157 -11.40 3.10 -31.11
CA THR A 157 -11.52 3.75 -32.42
C THR A 157 -12.77 4.64 -32.48
N ILE A 158 -12.56 5.95 -32.59
CA ILE A 158 -13.60 6.97 -32.85
C ILE A 158 -14.57 7.10 -31.67
N ILE A 159 -14.16 7.87 -30.67
CA ILE A 159 -15.08 8.36 -29.63
C ILE A 159 -15.49 9.80 -29.98
N PRO A 160 -16.75 10.05 -30.37
CA PRO A 160 -17.20 11.40 -30.71
C PRO A 160 -17.01 12.36 -29.54
N ASN A 161 -16.37 13.51 -29.80
CA ASN A 161 -16.09 14.55 -28.81
C ASN A 161 -15.31 14.04 -27.58
N TRP A 162 -14.37 13.12 -27.78
CA TRP A 162 -13.47 12.70 -26.71
C TRP A 162 -12.60 13.86 -26.22
N GLY A 163 -12.39 13.88 -24.91
CA GLY A 163 -11.46 14.77 -24.23
C GLY A 163 -11.18 14.20 -22.85
N THR A 164 -10.00 14.51 -22.33
CA THR A 164 -9.58 14.09 -20.99
C THR A 164 -10.54 14.62 -19.93
N GLY A 165 -10.93 13.76 -18.98
CA GLY A 165 -11.74 14.19 -17.85
C GLY A 165 -12.65 13.13 -17.26
N PHE A 166 -13.40 13.56 -16.25
CA PHE A 166 -14.40 12.73 -15.58
C PHE A 166 -15.63 12.52 -16.47
N ILE A 167 -16.19 11.32 -16.38
CA ILE A 167 -17.39 10.94 -17.11
C ILE A 167 -18.25 10.00 -16.26
N GLN A 168 -19.56 10.23 -16.26
CA GLN A 168 -20.50 9.28 -15.70
C GLN A 168 -20.57 8.03 -16.58
N LYS A 169 -20.42 6.86 -15.96
CA LYS A 169 -20.60 5.54 -16.59
C LYS A 169 -21.72 4.78 -15.87
N SER A 170 -22.16 3.69 -16.46
CA SER A 170 -23.16 2.81 -15.86
C SER A 170 -22.65 1.37 -15.81
N THR A 171 -22.98 0.66 -14.74
CA THR A 171 -22.90 -0.79 -14.69
C THR A 171 -24.04 -1.40 -15.51
N ASP A 172 -23.90 -2.66 -15.88
CA ASP A 172 -24.93 -3.42 -16.59
C ASP A 172 -25.16 -4.80 -15.94
N ASN A 173 -25.98 -5.65 -16.57
CA ASN A 173 -26.21 -7.04 -16.17
C ASN A 173 -26.61 -7.23 -14.69
N GLY A 174 -27.33 -6.26 -14.12
CA GLY A 174 -27.80 -6.30 -12.74
C GLY A 174 -26.72 -6.06 -11.69
N VAL A 175 -25.52 -5.64 -12.08
CA VAL A 175 -24.48 -5.19 -11.16
C VAL A 175 -24.88 -3.84 -10.58
N THR A 176 -24.81 -3.72 -9.26
CA THR A 176 -25.07 -2.48 -8.51
C THR A 176 -23.78 -1.97 -7.87
N ARG A 177 -23.71 -0.66 -7.59
CA ARG A 177 -22.66 -0.03 -6.77
C ARG A 177 -22.78 -0.28 -5.26
N TYR A 178 -23.87 -0.87 -4.78
CA TYR A 178 -24.09 -1.11 -3.33
C TYR A 178 -23.30 -2.31 -2.81
N ILE A 179 -21.98 -2.15 -2.78
CA ILE A 179 -21.00 -3.08 -2.23
C ILE A 179 -19.80 -2.29 -1.70
N THR A 180 -19.18 -2.75 -0.63
CA THR A 180 -18.04 -2.08 0.02
C THR A 180 -17.07 -3.08 0.62
N ASN A 181 -15.89 -2.65 1.06
CA ASN A 181 -14.94 -3.44 1.84
C ASN A 181 -14.58 -4.77 1.17
N GLY A 182 -14.59 -4.82 -0.17
CA GLY A 182 -14.21 -6.00 -0.94
C GLY A 182 -12.81 -5.85 -1.50
N ALA A 183 -12.27 -6.95 -2.02
CA ALA A 183 -10.92 -6.97 -2.56
C ALA A 183 -10.95 -6.71 -4.06
N GLY A 184 -10.33 -5.61 -4.51
CA GLY A 184 -10.36 -5.16 -5.89
C GLY A 184 -9.00 -5.22 -6.56
N VAL A 185 -8.93 -5.68 -7.82
CA VAL A 185 -7.68 -5.66 -8.60
C VAL A 185 -7.94 -5.38 -10.08
N SER A 186 -6.96 -4.76 -10.74
CA SER A 186 -6.95 -4.59 -12.20
C SER A 186 -5.96 -5.56 -12.84
N ALA A 187 -6.30 -6.06 -14.03
CA ALA A 187 -5.41 -6.79 -14.93
C ALA A 187 -5.25 -5.96 -16.23
N PRO A 188 -4.33 -4.97 -16.26
CA PRO A 188 -4.26 -4.01 -17.36
C PRO A 188 -4.03 -4.64 -18.73
N SER A 189 -3.21 -5.70 -18.83
CA SER A 189 -2.96 -6.42 -20.08
C SER A 189 -4.16 -7.21 -20.59
N GLU A 190 -5.17 -7.41 -19.74
CA GLU A 190 -6.45 -8.03 -20.09
C GLU A 190 -7.57 -7.00 -20.27
N ASN A 191 -7.34 -5.72 -19.91
CA ASN A 191 -8.40 -4.72 -19.73
C ASN A 191 -9.55 -5.22 -18.85
N LEU A 192 -9.23 -5.95 -17.78
CA LEU A 192 -10.21 -6.48 -16.83
C LEU A 192 -10.02 -5.89 -15.44
N GLY A 193 -11.12 -5.66 -14.73
CA GLY A 193 -11.16 -5.40 -13.30
C GLY A 193 -11.95 -6.49 -12.57
N PHE A 194 -11.54 -6.84 -11.35
CA PHE A 194 -12.16 -7.89 -10.55
C PHE A 194 -12.42 -7.41 -9.13
N TYR A 195 -13.62 -7.67 -8.60
CA TYR A 195 -14.03 -7.40 -7.23
C TYR A 195 -14.43 -8.69 -6.54
N PHE A 196 -13.77 -9.02 -5.45
CA PHE A 196 -14.01 -10.20 -4.65
C PHE A 196 -14.74 -9.84 -3.36
N SER A 197 -15.93 -10.42 -3.19
CA SER A 197 -16.69 -10.44 -1.94
C SER A 197 -16.95 -9.05 -1.33
N GLY A 198 -16.59 -8.81 -0.07
CA GLY A 198 -16.92 -7.59 0.66
C GLY A 198 -18.28 -7.65 1.38
N MET A 199 -18.84 -6.48 1.63
CA MET A 199 -20.06 -6.27 2.43
C MET A 199 -21.10 -5.51 1.62
N ARG A 200 -22.37 -5.82 1.86
CA ARG A 200 -23.52 -5.20 1.19
C ARG A 200 -24.72 -5.10 2.12
N GLY A 201 -25.71 -4.33 1.70
CA GLY A 201 -27.03 -4.33 2.33
C GLY A 201 -27.80 -5.64 2.07
N PRO A 202 -28.76 -6.01 2.93
CA PRO A 202 -29.70 -7.09 2.65
C PRO A 202 -30.41 -6.86 1.32
N ARG A 203 -30.49 -7.88 0.47
CA ARG A 203 -31.12 -7.81 -0.87
C ARG A 203 -30.56 -6.69 -1.77
N TRP A 204 -29.27 -6.33 -1.61
CA TRP A 204 -28.62 -5.27 -2.40
C TRP A 204 -29.29 -3.88 -2.27
N GLY A 205 -29.83 -3.59 -1.08
CA GLY A 205 -30.29 -2.24 -0.74
C GLY A 205 -29.14 -1.23 -0.63
N ALA A 206 -29.51 0.05 -0.58
CA ALA A 206 -28.56 1.14 -0.35
C ALA A 206 -27.75 0.92 0.93
N ILE A 207 -26.50 1.39 0.90
CA ILE A 207 -25.57 1.33 2.02
C ILE A 207 -24.88 2.68 2.19
N GLU A 208 -24.60 3.04 3.44
CA GLU A 208 -24.03 4.33 3.86
C GLU A 208 -22.98 4.14 4.97
N GLY A 209 -22.04 5.09 5.08
CA GLY A 209 -21.02 5.06 6.12
C GLY A 209 -21.63 5.30 7.51
N GLY A 210 -21.29 4.46 8.48
CA GLY A 210 -21.62 4.67 9.90
C GLY A 210 -23.06 4.31 10.32
N ASP A 211 -23.93 3.88 9.41
CA ASP A 211 -25.34 3.55 9.73
C ASP A 211 -25.60 2.05 9.97
N GLY A 212 -24.60 1.18 9.74
CA GLY A 212 -24.71 -0.26 9.89
C GLY A 212 -25.53 -0.97 8.79
N SER A 213 -25.84 -0.29 7.69
CA SER A 213 -26.56 -0.86 6.53
C SER A 213 -25.78 -1.94 5.80
N ALA A 214 -24.45 -1.83 5.73
CA ALA A 214 -23.55 -2.81 5.10
C ALA A 214 -23.26 -4.01 6.01
N ASN A 215 -24.31 -4.75 6.39
CA ASN A 215 -24.26 -5.80 7.41
C ASN A 215 -24.31 -7.23 6.87
N THR A 216 -24.31 -7.43 5.55
CA THR A 216 -24.35 -8.76 4.93
C THR A 216 -23.07 -9.04 4.13
N THR A 217 -22.36 -10.11 4.45
CA THR A 217 -21.23 -10.58 3.65
C THR A 217 -21.67 -10.97 2.25
N SER A 218 -20.96 -10.46 1.25
CA SER A 218 -21.22 -10.72 -0.16
C SER A 218 -20.59 -12.04 -0.60
N ASN A 219 -21.36 -12.91 -1.25
CA ASN A 219 -20.84 -14.08 -1.96
C ASN A 219 -20.67 -13.81 -3.46
N SER A 220 -20.55 -12.54 -3.86
CA SER A 220 -20.36 -12.16 -5.26
C SER A 220 -18.89 -12.04 -5.65
N PHE A 221 -18.65 -12.32 -6.92
CA PHE A 221 -17.42 -12.05 -7.63
C PHE A 221 -17.79 -11.25 -8.88
N ILE A 222 -17.41 -9.97 -8.90
CA ILE A 222 -17.83 -9.02 -9.92
C ILE A 222 -16.65 -8.75 -10.85
N THR A 223 -16.91 -8.70 -12.15
CA THR A 223 -15.89 -8.42 -13.15
C THR A 223 -16.34 -7.26 -14.03
N VAL A 224 -15.41 -6.40 -14.43
CA VAL A 224 -15.63 -5.39 -15.47
C VAL A 224 -14.65 -5.62 -16.62
N ASN A 225 -15.16 -5.58 -17.84
CA ASN A 225 -14.36 -5.55 -19.05
C ASN A 225 -14.29 -4.13 -19.59
N MET A 226 -13.08 -3.58 -19.65
CA MET A 226 -12.74 -2.22 -20.07
C MET A 226 -12.04 -2.19 -21.45
N THR A 227 -12.19 -3.25 -22.25
CA THR A 227 -11.51 -3.38 -23.57
C THR A 227 -11.89 -2.26 -24.53
N THR A 228 -13.14 -1.81 -24.47
CA THR A 228 -13.65 -0.72 -25.29
C THR A 228 -14.13 0.40 -24.38
N MET A 229 -13.46 1.54 -24.44
CA MET A 229 -13.77 2.72 -23.63
C MET A 229 -15.24 3.14 -23.88
N ARG A 230 -15.97 3.42 -22.80
CA ARG A 230 -17.41 3.77 -22.77
C ARG A 230 -18.37 2.65 -23.19
N LEU A 231 -17.87 1.43 -23.41
CA LEU A 231 -18.65 0.24 -23.70
C LEU A 231 -18.24 -0.89 -22.75
N GLU A 232 -18.06 -0.53 -21.48
CA GLU A 232 -17.68 -1.48 -20.44
C GLU A 232 -18.81 -2.44 -20.15
N THR A 233 -18.46 -3.71 -19.93
CA THR A 233 -19.44 -4.76 -19.62
C THR A 233 -19.12 -5.41 -18.28
N TRP A 234 -20.14 -5.60 -17.46
CA TRP A 234 -20.04 -6.09 -16.10
C TRP A 234 -20.65 -7.47 -15.97
N GLN A 235 -20.14 -8.27 -15.04
CA GLN A 235 -20.70 -9.56 -14.69
C GLN A 235 -20.69 -9.74 -13.18
N ASN A 236 -21.70 -10.43 -12.66
CA ASN A 236 -21.76 -10.86 -11.27
C ASN A 236 -21.86 -12.38 -11.22
N LEU A 237 -20.80 -13.02 -10.76
CA LEU A 237 -20.73 -14.45 -10.56
C LEU A 237 -20.85 -14.78 -9.07
N THR A 238 -21.47 -15.90 -8.74
CA THR A 238 -21.54 -16.38 -7.36
C THR A 238 -20.26 -17.13 -7.01
N LEU A 239 -19.65 -16.80 -5.88
CA LEU A 239 -18.53 -17.56 -5.32
C LEU A 239 -18.97 -18.99 -5.00
N PRO A 240 -18.15 -20.01 -5.33
CA PRO A 240 -18.44 -21.37 -4.92
C PRO A 240 -18.36 -21.51 -3.40
N SER A 241 -19.05 -22.50 -2.83
CA SER A 241 -19.08 -22.72 -1.37
C SER A 241 -17.72 -23.00 -0.73
N THR A 242 -16.74 -23.43 -1.52
CA THR A 242 -15.35 -23.62 -1.09
C THR A 242 -14.57 -22.32 -0.91
N VAL A 243 -15.08 -21.20 -1.42
CA VAL A 243 -14.47 -19.87 -1.30
C VAL A 243 -15.37 -19.00 -0.43
N THR A 244 -14.98 -18.86 0.83
CA THR A 244 -15.73 -18.07 1.82
C THR A 244 -15.70 -16.59 1.47
N GLY A 245 -16.87 -15.94 1.48
CA GLY A 245 -16.96 -14.48 1.39
C GLY A 245 -16.40 -13.80 2.65
N ARG A 246 -15.78 -12.64 2.49
CA ARG A 246 -15.06 -11.89 3.53
C ARG A 246 -14.90 -10.44 3.15
N ALA A 247 -14.68 -9.60 4.15
CA ALA A 247 -14.41 -8.18 4.03
C ALA A 247 -12.90 -7.89 4.13
N ASN A 248 -12.48 -6.80 3.49
CA ASN A 248 -11.15 -6.18 3.55
C ASN A 248 -9.98 -7.15 3.32
N ALA A 249 -10.21 -8.14 2.45
CA ALA A 249 -9.16 -8.98 1.87
C ALA A 249 -8.40 -8.21 0.79
N GLU A 250 -7.25 -8.74 0.38
CA GLU A 250 -6.52 -8.28 -0.80
C GLU A 250 -6.69 -9.28 -1.95
N LEU A 251 -6.74 -8.76 -3.17
CA LEU A 251 -6.82 -9.56 -4.40
C LEU A 251 -5.66 -9.14 -5.30
N VAL A 252 -4.90 -10.10 -5.79
CA VAL A 252 -3.78 -9.83 -6.71
C VAL A 252 -3.92 -10.63 -7.99
N TRP A 253 -3.52 -10.04 -9.11
CA TRP A 253 -3.48 -10.70 -10.41
C TRP A 253 -2.04 -11.09 -10.78
N LEU A 254 -1.85 -12.33 -11.23
CA LEU A 254 -0.56 -12.87 -11.67
C LEU A 254 -0.61 -13.22 -13.15
N PRO A 255 0.37 -12.79 -13.96
CA PRO A 255 0.47 -13.15 -15.37
C PRO A 255 1.07 -14.56 -15.52
N VAL A 256 0.23 -15.57 -15.27
CA VAL A 256 0.45 -17.01 -15.54
C VAL A 256 -0.72 -17.54 -16.37
N SER A 257 -0.61 -18.71 -16.98
CA SER A 257 -1.68 -19.26 -17.84
C SER A 257 -2.06 -18.30 -18.98
N ASP A 258 -3.24 -18.49 -19.60
CA ASP A 258 -3.65 -17.78 -20.82
C ASP A 258 -4.13 -16.33 -20.58
N SER A 259 -4.73 -16.06 -19.42
CA SER A 259 -5.33 -14.76 -19.05
C SER A 259 -4.98 -14.31 -17.63
N GLY A 260 -4.02 -14.98 -16.99
CA GLY A 260 -3.66 -14.74 -15.59
C GLY A 260 -4.52 -15.51 -14.58
N VAL A 261 -4.10 -15.45 -13.32
CA VAL A 261 -4.86 -15.95 -12.17
C VAL A 261 -5.01 -14.86 -11.13
N LEU A 262 -6.09 -14.92 -10.35
CA LEU A 262 -6.29 -14.08 -9.18
C LEU A 262 -5.99 -14.87 -7.91
N VAL A 263 -5.45 -14.19 -6.90
CA VAL A 263 -5.15 -14.77 -5.60
C VAL A 263 -5.78 -13.89 -4.52
N ALA A 264 -6.70 -14.45 -3.73
CA ALA A 264 -7.35 -13.74 -2.62
C ALA A 264 -6.62 -14.04 -1.30
N ILE A 265 -6.36 -13.02 -0.48
CA ILE A 265 -5.53 -13.15 0.73
C ILE A 265 -6.17 -12.38 1.88
N GLY A 266 -6.22 -13.00 3.07
CA GLY A 266 -6.60 -12.34 4.32
C GLY A 266 -8.05 -11.85 4.37
N GLY A 267 -8.31 -10.84 5.20
CA GLY A 267 -9.65 -10.31 5.47
C GLY A 267 -10.35 -10.99 6.65
N VAL A 268 -11.61 -10.58 6.91
CA VAL A 268 -12.42 -11.08 8.04
C VAL A 268 -13.87 -11.34 7.64
N ILE A 269 -14.55 -12.27 8.33
CA ILE A 269 -15.97 -12.56 8.08
C ILE A 269 -16.91 -11.55 8.76
N ASN A 270 -16.54 -11.05 9.93
CA ASN A 270 -17.26 -9.99 10.65
C ASN A 270 -16.31 -8.81 10.85
N PRO A 271 -16.29 -7.82 9.94
CA PRO A 271 -15.43 -6.65 10.07
C PRO A 271 -15.94 -5.73 11.19
N GLU A 272 -15.11 -5.50 12.21
CA GLU A 272 -15.43 -4.58 13.32
C GLU A 272 -15.80 -3.18 12.79
N ILE A 273 -15.07 -2.71 11.78
CA ILE A 273 -15.15 -1.35 11.24
C ILE A 273 -16.55 -0.97 10.70
N LEU A 274 -17.38 -1.97 10.39
CA LEU A 274 -18.75 -1.77 9.90
C LEU A 274 -19.81 -1.90 11.00
N LYS A 275 -19.41 -2.10 12.26
CA LYS A 275 -20.31 -2.20 13.41
C LYS A 275 -20.45 -0.84 14.08
N ALA A 276 -21.64 -0.59 14.63
CA ALA A 276 -21.88 0.58 15.47
C ALA A 276 -20.89 0.57 16.64
N ASP A 277 -20.28 1.73 16.90
CA ASP A 277 -19.24 1.93 17.91
C ASP A 277 -18.09 0.92 17.84
N ARG A 278 -17.87 0.29 16.68
CA ARG A 278 -16.78 -0.67 16.47
C ARG A 278 -16.80 -1.87 17.41
N ASN A 279 -17.99 -2.20 17.90
CA ASN A 279 -18.16 -3.21 18.92
C ASN A 279 -18.78 -4.48 18.34
N LEU A 280 -17.97 -5.52 18.21
CA LEU A 280 -18.45 -6.85 17.83
C LEU A 280 -19.15 -7.53 19.01
N THR A 281 -20.18 -8.32 18.70
CA THR A 281 -20.71 -9.25 19.70
C THR A 281 -19.67 -10.32 20.03
N VAL A 282 -19.75 -10.89 21.23
CA VAL A 282 -18.85 -11.98 21.66
C VAL A 282 -18.86 -13.15 20.67
N ASP A 283 -20.03 -13.46 20.09
CA ASP A 283 -20.15 -14.54 19.12
C ASP A 283 -19.58 -14.18 17.75
N ASP A 284 -19.76 -12.94 17.27
CA ASP A 284 -19.15 -12.45 16.03
C ASP A 284 -17.62 -12.44 16.13
N ALA A 285 -17.08 -11.95 17.25
CA ALA A 285 -15.64 -11.94 17.53
C ALA A 285 -15.08 -13.37 17.61
N ARG A 286 -15.78 -14.28 18.31
CA ARG A 286 -15.40 -15.71 18.37
C ARG A 286 -15.42 -16.36 16.99
N ALA A 287 -16.44 -16.08 16.17
CA ALA A 287 -16.54 -16.62 14.82
C ALA A 287 -15.39 -16.12 13.93
N SER A 288 -15.07 -14.82 13.99
CA SER A 288 -13.93 -14.24 13.28
C SER A 288 -12.61 -14.85 13.74
N ASN A 289 -12.35 -14.96 15.04
CA ASN A 289 -11.12 -15.53 15.58
C ASN A 289 -10.93 -17.02 15.25
N ASN A 290 -12.02 -17.74 14.99
CA ASN A 290 -11.95 -19.15 14.58
C ASN A 290 -11.76 -19.31 13.06
N THR A 291 -12.35 -18.42 12.26
CA THR A 291 -12.46 -18.62 10.80
C THR A 291 -11.45 -17.77 10.03
N SER A 292 -11.30 -16.49 10.38
CA SER A 292 -10.50 -15.54 9.62
C SER A 292 -8.99 -15.85 9.58
N PRO A 293 -8.37 -16.52 10.57
CA PRO A 293 -6.97 -16.93 10.45
C PRO A 293 -6.74 -17.90 9.28
N THR A 294 -7.76 -18.67 8.86
CA THR A 294 -7.59 -19.63 7.75
C THR A 294 -7.37 -18.94 6.42
N PHE A 295 -7.69 -17.64 6.29
CA PHE A 295 -7.54 -16.89 5.04
C PHE A 295 -6.08 -16.52 4.73
N MET A 296 -5.16 -16.79 5.67
CA MET A 296 -3.71 -16.74 5.44
C MET A 296 -3.11 -18.13 5.13
N THR A 297 -3.81 -19.21 5.51
CA THR A 297 -3.33 -20.59 5.34
C THR A 297 -3.92 -21.28 4.12
N GLU A 298 -5.14 -20.92 3.73
CA GLU A 298 -5.89 -21.49 2.61
C GLU A 298 -6.15 -20.39 1.58
N ILE A 299 -5.46 -20.47 0.45
CA ILE A 299 -5.38 -19.39 -0.53
C ILE A 299 -6.29 -19.69 -1.72
N PRO A 300 -7.41 -18.96 -1.91
CA PRO A 300 -8.22 -19.06 -3.11
C PRO A 300 -7.46 -18.56 -4.34
N VAL A 301 -7.48 -19.36 -5.40
CA VAL A 301 -6.87 -19.02 -6.69
C VAL A 301 -7.93 -19.14 -7.78
N TYR A 302 -8.16 -18.07 -8.54
CA TYR A 302 -9.10 -18.07 -9.67
C TYR A 302 -8.34 -18.08 -10.98
N ASP A 303 -8.55 -19.08 -11.83
CA ASP A 303 -8.04 -19.06 -13.20
C ASP A 303 -9.01 -18.29 -14.10
N VAL A 304 -8.56 -17.18 -14.67
CA VAL A 304 -9.39 -16.25 -15.43
C VAL A 304 -9.87 -16.89 -16.74
N ALA A 305 -9.05 -17.74 -17.36
CA ALA A 305 -9.38 -18.36 -18.64
C ALA A 305 -10.47 -19.44 -18.49
N SER A 306 -10.31 -20.35 -17.53
CA SER A 306 -11.30 -21.42 -17.26
C SER A 306 -12.45 -20.99 -16.34
N GLN A 307 -12.39 -19.77 -15.79
CA GLN A 307 -13.34 -19.23 -14.81
C GLN A 307 -13.54 -20.13 -13.58
N THR A 308 -12.47 -20.79 -13.14
CA THR A 308 -12.53 -21.80 -12.07
C THR A 308 -11.77 -21.34 -10.83
N TRP A 309 -12.41 -21.47 -9.66
CA TRP A 309 -11.77 -21.28 -8.36
C TRP A 309 -11.15 -22.58 -7.85
N TYR A 310 -9.96 -22.44 -7.31
CA TYR A 310 -9.20 -23.46 -6.59
C TYR A 310 -8.89 -22.94 -5.19
N LEU A 311 -8.57 -23.85 -4.28
CA LEU A 311 -8.11 -23.53 -2.93
C LEU A 311 -6.81 -24.28 -2.68
N GLN A 312 -5.74 -23.56 -2.33
CA GLN A 312 -4.41 -24.15 -2.14
C GLN A 312 -3.85 -23.77 -0.77
N ASN A 313 -3.37 -24.76 -0.01
CA ASN A 313 -2.75 -24.49 1.28
C ASN A 313 -1.37 -23.87 1.10
N ALA A 314 -1.08 -22.87 1.94
CA ALA A 314 0.21 -22.23 2.09
C ALA A 314 0.98 -22.76 3.30
N THR A 315 2.29 -22.60 3.27
CA THR A 315 3.23 -23.06 4.31
C THR A 315 4.25 -21.96 4.63
N GLY A 316 5.18 -22.20 5.56
CA GLY A 316 6.24 -21.24 5.89
C GLY A 316 5.87 -20.32 7.05
N ASN A 317 6.35 -19.07 7.03
CA ASN A 317 6.07 -18.07 8.07
C ASN A 317 4.73 -17.40 7.82
N ILE A 318 3.65 -18.14 8.04
CA ILE A 318 2.29 -17.67 7.81
C ILE A 318 2.01 -16.43 8.68
N PRO A 319 1.53 -15.31 8.10
CA PRO A 319 1.14 -14.13 8.86
C PRO A 319 0.04 -14.46 9.89
N PRO A 320 -0.11 -13.63 10.94
CA PRO A 320 -1.32 -13.69 11.77
C PRO A 320 -2.55 -13.33 10.93
N GLN A 321 -3.74 -13.41 11.53
CA GLN A 321 -4.95 -12.85 10.93
C GLN A 321 -4.72 -11.37 10.64
N LEU A 322 -4.79 -10.98 9.37
CA LEU A 322 -4.70 -9.59 8.94
C LEU A 322 -5.84 -9.24 8.00
N THR A 323 -6.33 -8.02 8.14
CA THR A 323 -7.29 -7.35 7.28
C THR A 323 -6.82 -5.91 7.04
N MET A 324 -7.34 -5.25 6.00
CA MET A 324 -7.01 -3.84 5.68
C MET A 324 -5.50 -3.58 5.54
N PHE A 325 -4.75 -4.59 5.10
CA PHE A 325 -3.37 -4.47 4.65
C PHE A 325 -3.36 -4.18 3.15
N CYS A 326 -2.21 -3.82 2.60
CA CYS A 326 -2.05 -3.63 1.15
C CYS A 326 -1.20 -4.74 0.53
N SER A 327 -1.24 -4.89 -0.80
CA SER A 327 -0.39 -5.84 -1.50
C SER A 327 0.20 -5.34 -2.83
N VAL A 328 1.36 -5.90 -3.21
CA VAL A 328 1.94 -5.76 -4.57
C VAL A 328 2.58 -7.06 -5.04
N VAL A 329 2.69 -7.25 -6.36
CA VAL A 329 3.30 -8.45 -6.96
C VAL A 329 4.62 -8.12 -7.65
N ALA A 330 5.69 -8.88 -7.35
CA ALA A 330 6.98 -8.81 -8.03
C ALA A 330 7.36 -10.17 -8.66
N PRO A 331 7.23 -10.32 -9.99
CA PRO A 331 7.66 -11.53 -10.70
C PRO A 331 9.18 -11.58 -10.82
N SER A 332 9.79 -12.77 -10.64
CA SER A 332 11.20 -12.98 -10.98
C SER A 332 11.44 -12.76 -12.48
N ALA A 333 12.68 -12.45 -12.87
CA ALA A 333 13.01 -12.12 -14.26
C ALA A 333 12.63 -13.24 -15.25
N ASP A 334 12.74 -14.50 -14.82
CA ASP A 334 12.34 -15.69 -15.58
C ASP A 334 10.90 -16.17 -15.30
N ARG A 335 10.16 -15.48 -14.43
CA ARG A 335 8.81 -15.84 -13.96
C ARG A 335 8.70 -17.25 -13.34
N SER A 336 9.81 -17.82 -12.87
CA SER A 336 9.80 -19.06 -12.07
C SER A 336 9.17 -18.86 -10.68
N SER A 337 9.10 -17.60 -10.21
CA SER A 337 8.41 -17.24 -8.97
C SER A 337 7.72 -15.89 -9.09
N PHE A 338 6.56 -15.77 -8.47
CA PHE A 338 5.79 -14.54 -8.27
C PHE A 338 5.73 -14.27 -6.78
N ASN A 339 6.26 -13.14 -6.36
CA ASN A 339 6.39 -12.79 -4.95
C ASN A 339 5.34 -11.72 -4.62
N ILE A 340 4.33 -12.10 -3.86
CA ILE A 340 3.25 -11.20 -3.42
C ILE A 340 3.65 -10.64 -2.07
N TYR A 341 3.96 -9.35 -2.02
CA TYR A 341 4.29 -8.63 -0.81
C TYR A 341 3.00 -8.12 -0.18
N ILE A 342 2.85 -8.30 1.13
CA ILE A 342 1.79 -7.68 1.91
C ILE A 342 2.41 -6.84 3.03
N TYR A 343 1.80 -5.70 3.34
CA TYR A 343 2.26 -4.79 4.38
C TYR A 343 1.10 -4.24 5.22
N GLY A 344 1.33 -4.17 6.53
CA GLY A 344 0.44 -3.58 7.51
C GLY A 344 -0.83 -4.38 7.78
N GLY A 345 -1.92 -3.66 8.11
CA GLY A 345 -3.20 -4.24 8.53
C GLY A 345 -3.23 -4.64 10.00
N TYR A 346 -4.40 -5.08 10.47
CA TYR A 346 -4.63 -5.49 11.86
C TYR A 346 -5.59 -6.69 11.89
N ASP A 347 -5.99 -7.16 13.07
CA ASP A 347 -6.82 -8.38 13.18
C ASP A 347 -8.25 -8.23 12.66
N GLY A 348 -8.82 -7.02 12.60
CA GLY A 348 -10.20 -6.81 12.13
C GLY A 348 -11.30 -7.14 13.13
N VAL A 349 -10.94 -7.38 14.39
CA VAL A 349 -11.82 -7.80 15.49
C VAL A 349 -11.72 -6.85 16.68
N ASP A 350 -10.51 -6.45 17.05
CA ASP A 350 -10.24 -5.50 18.13
C ASP A 350 -9.82 -4.15 17.54
N PRO A 351 -10.62 -3.08 17.69
CA PRO A 351 -10.27 -1.76 17.15
C PRO A 351 -9.03 -1.14 17.81
N ASP A 352 -8.67 -1.55 19.03
CA ASP A 352 -7.52 -1.02 19.77
C ASP A 352 -6.21 -1.76 19.47
N SER A 353 -6.30 -2.90 18.75
CA SER A 353 -5.13 -3.67 18.33
C SER A 353 -4.19 -2.81 17.48
N PRO A 354 -2.89 -2.70 17.85
CA PRO A 354 -1.94 -1.99 17.00
C PRO A 354 -1.84 -2.66 15.63
N PRO A 355 -1.93 -1.90 14.53
CA PRO A 355 -1.68 -2.44 13.21
C PRO A 355 -0.23 -2.93 13.11
N SER A 356 -0.03 -3.95 12.28
CA SER A 356 1.27 -4.49 11.91
C SER A 356 2.11 -3.44 11.18
N ASP A 357 3.43 -3.53 11.35
CA ASP A 357 4.45 -2.86 10.51
C ASP A 357 5.34 -3.90 9.81
N ASP A 358 4.96 -5.17 9.86
CA ASP A 358 5.70 -6.25 9.22
C ASP A 358 5.39 -6.30 7.71
N VAL A 359 6.38 -6.77 6.93
CA VAL A 359 6.19 -7.15 5.53
C VAL A 359 6.31 -8.66 5.42
N TYR A 360 5.30 -9.29 4.82
CA TYR A 360 5.32 -10.72 4.47
C TYR A 360 5.31 -10.90 2.95
N ILE A 361 5.88 -12.01 2.49
CA ILE A 361 5.90 -12.39 1.07
C ILE A 361 5.27 -13.76 0.93
N LEU A 362 4.24 -13.88 0.09
CA LEU A 362 3.75 -15.17 -0.42
C LEU A 362 4.40 -15.44 -1.79
N SER A 363 5.28 -16.43 -1.84
CA SER A 363 5.88 -16.90 -3.09
C SER A 363 5.00 -17.95 -3.76
N ILE A 364 4.64 -17.73 -5.02
CA ILE A 364 3.85 -18.61 -5.89
C ILE A 364 4.74 -19.02 -7.08
N PRO A 365 4.72 -20.29 -7.54
CA PRO A 365 3.76 -21.35 -7.22
C PRO A 365 4.12 -22.24 -6.02
N SER A 366 5.11 -21.89 -5.19
CA SER A 366 5.46 -22.73 -4.02
C SER A 366 4.46 -22.63 -2.86
N PHE A 367 3.60 -21.61 -2.86
CA PHE A 367 2.69 -21.23 -1.76
C PHE A 367 3.41 -21.21 -0.42
N THR A 368 4.53 -20.49 -0.38
CA THR A 368 5.38 -20.37 0.81
C THR A 368 5.40 -18.93 1.28
N TRP A 369 5.01 -18.72 2.53
CA TRP A 369 5.11 -17.46 3.24
C TRP A 369 6.52 -17.25 3.80
N ILE A 370 7.03 -16.04 3.65
CA ILE A 370 8.31 -15.58 4.18
C ILE A 370 8.06 -14.28 4.93
N LYS A 371 8.54 -14.17 6.17
CA LYS A 371 8.58 -12.87 6.86
C LYS A 371 9.79 -12.10 6.36
N ALA A 372 9.55 -10.99 5.66
CA ALA A 372 10.57 -10.26 4.93
C ALA A 372 11.14 -9.08 5.72
N TYR A 373 10.30 -8.45 6.53
CA TYR A 373 10.66 -7.32 7.37
C TYR A 373 9.92 -7.44 8.71
N SER A 374 10.58 -7.05 9.80
CA SER A 374 9.94 -6.91 11.11
C SER A 374 9.98 -5.45 11.51
N GLY A 375 8.80 -4.86 11.65
CA GLY A 375 8.64 -3.44 11.90
C GLY A 375 8.40 -3.09 13.37
N SER A 376 8.11 -1.82 13.62
CA SER A 376 7.66 -1.33 14.92
C SER A 376 6.16 -1.08 14.88
N TYR A 377 5.42 -1.53 15.88
CA TYR A 377 3.99 -1.23 15.98
C TYR A 377 3.69 0.27 15.89
N SER A 378 4.57 1.16 16.32
CA SER A 378 4.36 2.62 16.19
C SER A 378 4.30 3.12 14.75
N HIS A 379 4.92 2.41 13.80
CA HIS A 379 4.92 2.72 12.36
C HIS A 379 3.80 1.99 11.60
N GLY A 380 3.14 1.04 12.26
CA GLY A 380 2.12 0.21 11.64
C GLY A 380 0.91 1.02 11.19
N ARG A 381 0.21 0.51 10.18
CA ARG A 381 -0.97 1.18 9.63
C ARG A 381 -1.95 0.20 9.00
N SER A 382 -3.22 0.58 8.98
CA SER A 382 -4.29 -0.16 8.30
C SER A 382 -5.08 0.77 7.36
N GLY A 383 -5.79 0.19 6.40
CA GLY A 383 -6.64 0.96 5.46
C GLY A 383 -5.85 1.77 4.42
N HIS A 384 -4.58 1.45 4.20
CA HIS A 384 -3.72 2.10 3.21
C HIS A 384 -3.75 1.33 1.88
N LYS A 385 -3.16 1.90 0.82
CA LYS A 385 -2.98 1.22 -0.47
C LYS A 385 -1.50 1.13 -0.84
N CYS A 386 -1.16 0.08 -1.58
CA CYS A 386 0.19 -0.11 -2.09
C CYS A 386 0.20 -0.25 -3.60
N LEU A 387 1.19 0.38 -4.22
CA LEU A 387 1.36 0.41 -5.67
C LEU A 387 2.82 0.14 -6.01
N ARG A 388 3.06 -0.78 -6.94
CA ARG A 388 4.42 -1.07 -7.42
C ARG A 388 4.79 -0.09 -8.52
N VAL A 389 5.42 1.03 -8.14
CA VAL A 389 5.78 2.13 -9.05
C VAL A 389 7.02 1.84 -9.89
N TYR A 390 7.94 1.01 -9.37
CA TYR A 390 9.10 0.49 -10.10
C TYR A 390 9.24 -1.01 -9.83
N PRO A 391 10.00 -1.77 -10.64
CA PRO A 391 10.23 -3.19 -10.38
C PRO A 391 10.71 -3.49 -8.96
N ASN A 392 11.52 -2.62 -8.37
CA ASN A 392 12.06 -2.79 -7.03
C ASN A 392 11.44 -1.86 -5.97
N GLN A 393 10.37 -1.12 -6.26
CA GLN A 393 9.81 -0.16 -5.29
C GLN A 393 8.30 -0.29 -5.18
N MET A 394 7.85 -0.38 -3.93
CA MET A 394 6.46 -0.31 -3.52
C MET A 394 6.23 1.03 -2.81
N PHE A 395 5.26 1.80 -3.29
CA PHE A 395 4.72 2.92 -2.54
C PHE A 395 3.65 2.40 -1.59
N VAL A 396 3.64 2.94 -0.37
CA VAL A 396 2.60 2.79 0.65
C VAL A 396 1.93 4.15 0.79
N LEU A 397 0.62 4.19 0.60
CA LEU A 397 -0.17 5.42 0.51
C LEU A 397 -1.29 5.42 1.54
N GLY A 398 -1.28 6.42 2.41
CA GLY A 398 -2.27 6.64 3.45
C GLY A 398 -2.20 5.63 4.59
N GLY A 399 -3.35 5.38 5.18
CA GLY A 399 -3.60 4.54 6.33
C GLY A 399 -4.01 5.34 7.56
N ILE A 400 -4.16 4.60 8.67
CA ILE A 400 -4.38 5.13 10.01
C ILE A 400 -3.68 4.25 11.03
N TYR A 401 -3.23 4.85 12.12
CA TYR A 401 -2.67 4.13 13.26
C TYR A 401 -3.75 3.86 14.31
N LYS A 402 -3.96 2.58 14.67
CA LYS A 402 -4.94 2.15 15.71
C LYS A 402 -6.35 2.71 15.54
N ASN A 403 -6.72 3.04 14.31
CA ASN A 403 -7.98 3.72 14.04
C ASN A 403 -8.18 5.01 14.88
N ASP A 404 -7.09 5.63 15.34
CA ASP A 404 -7.10 6.89 16.07
C ASP A 404 -6.62 7.99 15.13
N PRO A 405 -7.53 8.81 14.57
CA PRO A 405 -7.15 9.83 13.61
C PRO A 405 -6.42 11.02 14.25
N THR A 406 -6.41 11.10 15.59
CA THR A 406 -5.69 12.16 16.33
C THR A 406 -4.19 11.91 16.40
N ILE A 407 -3.73 10.72 16.02
CA ILE A 407 -2.32 10.35 15.91
C ILE A 407 -1.93 10.33 14.43
N CYS A 408 -1.01 11.17 14.02
CA CYS A 408 -0.51 11.17 12.64
C CYS A 408 0.38 9.97 12.35
N LEU A 409 0.36 9.51 11.10
CA LEU A 409 1.19 8.40 10.65
C LEU A 409 2.67 8.71 10.80
N ASP A 410 3.37 7.85 11.54
CA ASP A 410 4.83 7.88 11.61
C ASP A 410 5.44 7.62 10.22
N GLY A 411 6.43 8.41 9.82
CA GLY A 411 6.97 8.44 8.46
C GLY A 411 6.05 9.03 7.38
N GLY A 412 4.90 9.61 7.76
CA GLY A 412 3.98 10.30 6.86
C GLY A 412 3.05 9.38 6.04
N PHE A 413 2.19 9.99 5.22
CA PHE A 413 1.20 9.27 4.41
C PHE A 413 1.78 8.65 3.12
N ILE A 414 3.04 8.92 2.76
CA ILE A 414 3.73 8.28 1.63
C ILE A 414 5.01 7.64 2.15
N GLN A 415 5.13 6.32 2.00
CA GLN A 415 6.39 5.61 2.28
C GLN A 415 6.83 4.78 1.07
N VAL A 416 8.13 4.50 1.00
CA VAL A 416 8.73 3.70 -0.09
C VAL A 416 9.44 2.50 0.49
N PHE A 417 9.02 1.31 0.07
CA PHE A 417 9.67 0.06 0.44
C PHE A 417 10.40 -0.53 -0.77
N ASN A 418 11.69 -0.82 -0.60
CA ASN A 418 12.51 -1.43 -1.63
C ASN A 418 12.38 -2.95 -1.59
N LEU A 419 11.82 -3.52 -2.66
CA LEU A 419 11.51 -4.95 -2.79
C LEU A 419 12.76 -5.82 -2.96
N ASN A 420 13.91 -5.25 -3.33
CA ASN A 420 15.16 -6.00 -3.46
C ASN A 420 15.90 -6.07 -2.11
N THR A 421 15.98 -4.94 -1.40
CA THR A 421 16.72 -4.85 -0.12
C THR A 421 15.85 -5.20 1.09
N LEU A 422 14.53 -5.24 0.93
CA LEU A 422 13.54 -5.46 1.98
C LEU A 422 13.62 -4.39 3.09
N GLN A 423 13.73 -3.12 2.69
CA GLN A 423 13.87 -1.99 3.61
C GLN A 423 13.05 -0.79 3.14
N PHE A 424 12.50 -0.04 4.08
CA PHE A 424 11.97 1.30 3.82
C PHE A 424 13.09 2.25 3.38
N GLN A 425 12.74 3.26 2.59
CA GLN A 425 13.66 4.22 2.01
C GLN A 425 13.30 5.63 2.48
N ASP A 426 14.33 6.42 2.77
CA ASP A 426 14.17 7.82 3.22
C ASP A 426 13.92 8.80 2.07
N ALA A 427 14.01 8.32 0.83
CA ALA A 427 13.84 9.13 -0.37
C ALA A 427 13.39 8.31 -1.57
N TYR A 428 12.73 9.00 -2.49
CA TYR A 428 12.35 8.55 -3.81
C TYR A 428 12.94 9.47 -4.88
N SER A 429 13.44 8.87 -5.96
CA SER A 429 13.76 9.59 -7.18
C SER A 429 13.44 8.72 -8.39
N PRO A 430 12.80 9.27 -9.44
CA PRO A 430 12.54 8.50 -10.66
C PRO A 430 13.81 8.06 -11.39
N GLN A 431 14.98 8.58 -11.02
CA GLN A 431 16.28 8.16 -11.56
C GLN A 431 16.96 7.06 -10.75
N ASN A 432 16.48 6.77 -9.53
CA ASN A 432 17.07 5.79 -8.63
C ASN A 432 16.17 4.55 -8.51
N TRP A 433 16.32 3.62 -9.43
CA TRP A 433 15.60 2.34 -9.42
C TRP A 433 16.47 1.24 -10.06
N SER A 434 16.06 -0.01 -9.86
CA SER A 434 16.69 -1.16 -10.51
C SER A 434 15.63 -2.20 -10.89
N ASN A 435 15.99 -3.12 -11.77
CA ASN A 435 15.14 -4.30 -11.99
C ASN A 435 14.94 -5.07 -10.68
N TYR A 436 13.79 -5.75 -10.57
CA TYR A 436 13.52 -6.61 -9.44
C TYR A 436 14.54 -7.75 -9.39
N SER A 437 15.00 -8.05 -8.19
CA SER A 437 15.89 -9.17 -7.88
C SER A 437 15.28 -9.93 -6.74
N VAL A 438 15.11 -11.25 -6.89
CA VAL A 438 14.51 -12.10 -5.85
C VAL A 438 15.40 -12.03 -4.59
N PRO A 439 14.90 -11.51 -3.45
CA PRO A 439 15.72 -11.31 -2.27
C PRO A 439 16.29 -12.61 -1.71
N LEU A 440 17.40 -12.52 -0.98
CA LEU A 440 18.02 -13.68 -0.34
C LEU A 440 17.04 -14.41 0.61
N ALA A 441 16.22 -13.65 1.34
CA ALA A 441 15.18 -14.20 2.21
C ALA A 441 14.25 -15.16 1.44
N VAL A 442 13.84 -14.81 0.22
CA VAL A 442 12.97 -15.63 -0.62
C VAL A 442 13.74 -16.80 -1.23
N THR A 443 14.89 -16.55 -1.87
CA THR A 443 15.69 -17.61 -2.51
C THR A 443 16.18 -18.66 -1.51
N SER A 444 16.37 -18.31 -0.24
CA SER A 444 16.67 -19.26 0.83
C SER A 444 15.55 -20.30 1.06
N GLN A 445 14.29 -19.93 0.76
CA GLN A 445 13.11 -20.77 0.98
C GLN A 445 12.72 -21.55 -0.27
N ILE A 446 12.89 -20.98 -1.47
CA ILE A 446 12.43 -21.57 -2.73
C ILE A 446 13.57 -22.02 -3.67
N GLY A 447 14.81 -21.74 -3.29
CA GLY A 447 16.01 -21.92 -4.12
C GLY A 447 16.13 -20.88 -5.24
N GLY A 448 17.02 -21.14 -6.19
CA GLY A 448 17.30 -20.21 -7.29
C GLY A 448 18.29 -19.11 -6.90
N SER A 449 18.15 -17.95 -7.56
CA SER A 449 19.05 -16.80 -7.45
C SER A 449 18.28 -15.48 -7.54
N ALA A 450 19.00 -14.36 -7.40
CA ALA A 450 18.46 -13.02 -7.60
C ALA A 450 17.75 -12.84 -8.95
N ASN A 451 18.17 -13.57 -9.98
CA ASN A 451 17.58 -13.48 -11.32
C ASN A 451 16.43 -14.47 -11.56
N GLY A 452 15.97 -15.19 -10.53
CA GLY A 452 15.02 -16.29 -10.65
C GLY A 452 15.70 -17.66 -10.65
N GLY A 453 15.10 -18.63 -11.33
CA GLY A 453 15.50 -20.03 -11.35
C GLY A 453 15.07 -20.77 -10.09
N ALA A 454 13.89 -20.44 -9.53
CA ALA A 454 13.39 -21.08 -8.32
C ALA A 454 13.34 -22.60 -8.51
N THR A 455 13.88 -23.35 -7.54
CA THR A 455 13.90 -24.82 -7.59
C THR A 455 12.62 -25.45 -7.07
N ARG A 456 11.90 -24.73 -6.19
CA ARG A 456 10.57 -25.11 -5.71
C ARG A 456 9.51 -24.46 -6.59
N MET A 457 9.21 -25.10 -7.72
CA MET A 457 8.24 -24.62 -8.71
C MET A 457 6.81 -25.14 -8.46
N TRP A 458 6.51 -25.66 -7.28
CA TRP A 458 5.19 -26.17 -6.88
C TRP A 458 5.11 -26.26 -5.35
N PRO A 459 3.89 -26.28 -4.75
CA PRO A 459 3.74 -26.52 -3.32
C PRO A 459 4.08 -27.98 -2.98
N ALA A 460 4.34 -28.27 -1.72
CA ALA A 460 4.64 -29.64 -1.25
C ALA A 460 3.56 -30.65 -1.66
N SER A 461 2.30 -30.21 -1.68
CA SER A 461 1.17 -30.95 -2.21
C SER A 461 0.14 -30.00 -2.82
N TRP A 462 -0.39 -30.35 -3.98
CA TRP A 462 -1.55 -29.67 -4.56
C TRP A 462 -2.84 -30.19 -3.93
N ASN A 463 -3.68 -29.28 -3.43
CA ASN A 463 -5.03 -29.63 -2.99
C ASN A 463 -5.88 -30.12 -4.16
N ASN A 464 -5.67 -29.52 -5.34
CA ASN A 464 -6.29 -29.92 -6.60
C ASN A 464 -5.22 -30.02 -7.69
N ARG A 465 -5.06 -31.20 -8.29
CA ARG A 465 -4.03 -31.45 -9.31
C ARG A 465 -4.21 -30.59 -10.56
N SER A 466 -5.43 -30.20 -10.93
CA SER A 466 -5.64 -29.36 -12.12
C SER A 466 -5.03 -27.97 -11.99
N LEU A 467 -4.90 -27.45 -10.76
CA LEU A 467 -4.21 -26.17 -10.51
C LEU A 467 -2.72 -26.23 -10.92
N SER A 468 -2.09 -27.40 -10.86
CA SER A 468 -0.71 -27.57 -11.32
C SER A 468 -0.53 -27.27 -12.80
N GLN A 469 -1.55 -27.55 -13.62
CA GLN A 469 -1.52 -27.28 -15.06
C GLN A 469 -1.60 -25.77 -15.33
N VAL A 470 -2.44 -25.06 -14.57
CA VAL A 470 -2.57 -23.59 -14.66
C VAL A 470 -1.22 -22.91 -14.44
N PHE A 471 -0.47 -23.31 -13.41
CA PHE A 471 0.85 -22.75 -13.12
C PHE A 471 1.99 -23.29 -14.01
N SER A 472 1.75 -24.37 -14.77
CA SER A 472 2.71 -24.88 -15.75
C SER A 472 2.62 -24.16 -17.10
N SER A 473 1.49 -23.50 -17.36
CA SER A 473 1.26 -22.75 -18.61
C SER A 473 1.87 -21.35 -18.53
N PRO A 474 2.74 -20.96 -19.47
CA PRO A 474 3.34 -19.63 -19.48
C PRO A 474 2.35 -18.56 -19.97
N TYR A 475 2.43 -17.36 -19.39
CA TYR A 475 1.71 -16.21 -19.90
C TYR A 475 2.44 -15.57 -21.08
N SER A 476 1.74 -15.47 -22.21
CA SER A 476 2.32 -15.12 -23.50
C SER A 476 2.12 -13.66 -23.93
N ARG A 477 1.20 -12.93 -23.30
CA ARG A 477 0.89 -11.54 -23.69
C ARG A 477 1.95 -10.56 -23.14
N PRO A 478 2.21 -9.45 -23.85
CA PRO A 478 3.13 -8.43 -23.38
C PRO A 478 2.60 -7.76 -22.11
N LEU A 479 3.49 -7.52 -21.15
CA LEU A 479 3.21 -6.68 -19.99
C LEU A 479 3.79 -5.30 -20.28
N SER A 480 2.91 -4.35 -20.58
CA SER A 480 3.31 -2.96 -20.80
C SER A 480 3.86 -2.37 -19.50
N THR A 481 4.87 -1.51 -19.64
CA THR A 481 5.45 -0.76 -18.52
C THR A 481 5.67 0.68 -18.97
N HIS A 482 5.34 1.64 -18.10
CA HIS A 482 5.46 3.08 -18.40
C HIS A 482 6.62 3.76 -17.66
N TYR A 483 7.54 2.97 -17.08
CA TYR A 483 8.78 3.43 -16.48
C TYR A 483 9.97 3.22 -17.43
N PRO A 484 11.09 3.95 -17.30
CA PRO A 484 11.40 4.97 -16.29
C PRO A 484 10.64 6.28 -16.49
N TYR A 485 10.26 6.91 -15.37
CA TYR A 485 9.60 8.20 -15.36
C TYR A 485 10.64 9.34 -15.55
N PRO A 486 10.30 10.42 -16.26
CA PRO A 486 11.17 11.57 -16.38
C PRO A 486 11.34 12.28 -15.02
N LEU A 487 12.51 12.82 -14.71
CA LEU A 487 12.68 13.66 -13.52
C LEU A 487 12.13 15.06 -13.80
N LYS A 488 11.16 15.50 -12.98
CA LYS A 488 10.67 16.89 -13.02
C LYS A 488 11.52 17.75 -12.07
N THR A 489 12.44 18.54 -12.61
CA THR A 489 13.13 19.57 -11.83
C THR A 489 12.18 20.73 -11.61
N THR A 490 11.77 20.97 -10.36
CA THR A 490 11.10 22.21 -9.98
C THR A 490 12.11 23.36 -10.13
N ASN A 491 12.02 24.11 -11.23
CA ASN A 491 12.63 25.43 -11.27
C ASN A 491 11.85 26.28 -10.26
N LEU A 492 12.42 26.50 -9.07
CA LEU A 492 11.96 27.55 -8.17
C LEU A 492 12.03 28.86 -8.97
N THR A 493 10.89 29.35 -9.43
CA THR A 493 10.78 30.66 -10.10
C THR A 493 11.09 31.74 -9.08
N VAL A 494 12.35 32.16 -9.05
CA VAL A 494 12.76 33.44 -8.45
C VAL A 494 12.13 34.57 -9.29
N PRO A 495 11.50 35.59 -8.69
CA PRO A 495 10.94 36.73 -9.41
C PRO A 495 12.00 37.42 -10.30
N PRO A 496 11.63 37.96 -11.48
CA PRO A 496 12.59 38.50 -12.42
C PRO A 496 13.20 39.79 -11.88
N GLY A 497 14.47 39.74 -11.50
CA GLY A 497 15.15 40.93 -10.98
C GLY A 497 16.60 40.75 -10.53
N ALA A 498 17.48 40.16 -11.36
CA ALA A 498 18.91 40.51 -11.42
C ALA A 498 19.61 39.75 -12.55
N SER A 499 20.12 40.48 -13.53
CA SER A 499 20.98 39.97 -14.59
C SER A 499 22.36 39.57 -14.04
N SER A 500 22.82 38.35 -14.29
CA SER A 500 24.24 38.08 -14.64
C SER A 500 24.48 36.67 -15.19
N SER A 501 25.19 36.65 -16.31
CA SER A 501 26.04 35.58 -16.91
C SER A 501 25.55 34.13 -17.00
N ILE A 502 25.43 33.68 -18.25
CA ILE A 502 25.44 32.29 -18.69
C ILE A 502 26.74 31.61 -18.22
N GLU A 503 26.64 30.66 -17.30
CA GLU A 503 27.62 29.57 -17.13
C GLU A 503 26.90 28.24 -16.88
N ASN A 504 27.50 27.19 -17.43
CA ASN A 504 26.98 25.83 -17.62
C ASN A 504 26.18 25.26 -16.45
N SER A 505 24.97 24.76 -16.74
CA SER A 505 24.05 24.13 -15.78
C SER A 505 24.67 22.89 -15.14
N THR A 506 25.28 23.08 -13.98
CA THR A 506 25.67 22.00 -13.06
C THR A 506 24.48 21.55 -12.23
N MET A 507 24.23 20.24 -12.23
CA MET A 507 23.29 19.50 -11.38
C MET A 507 23.31 19.94 -9.90
N PRO A 508 22.15 19.93 -9.20
CA PRO A 508 22.07 20.21 -7.76
C PRO A 508 23.02 19.33 -6.94
N SER A 509 23.66 19.92 -5.94
CA SER A 509 24.72 19.30 -5.12
C SER A 509 24.29 18.02 -4.38
N TRP A 510 23.01 17.89 -4.00
CA TRP A 510 22.48 16.70 -3.34
C TRP A 510 22.44 15.47 -4.27
N VAL A 511 22.30 15.68 -5.59
CA VAL A 511 22.35 14.61 -6.61
C VAL A 511 23.77 14.07 -6.80
N LYS A 512 24.81 14.88 -6.51
CA LYS A 512 26.22 14.47 -6.58
C LYS A 512 26.66 13.65 -5.36
N GLY A 513 26.04 13.86 -4.19
CA GLY A 513 26.36 13.15 -2.94
C GLY A 513 26.09 11.65 -3.01
N ILE A 514 25.08 11.23 -3.77
CA ILE A 514 24.66 9.83 -3.89
C ILE A 514 25.64 8.99 -4.75
N ILE A 515 26.36 9.63 -5.68
CA ILE A 515 27.35 8.96 -6.56
C ILE A 515 28.70 8.75 -5.83
N GLY A 516 29.03 9.60 -4.85
CA GLY A 516 30.29 9.53 -4.10
C GLY A 516 30.32 8.43 -3.03
N ALA A 517 29.18 8.12 -2.41
CA ALA A 517 29.13 7.19 -1.28
C ALA A 517 29.28 5.70 -1.69
N LEU A 518 28.87 5.32 -2.91
CA LEU A 518 28.96 3.93 -3.39
C LEU A 518 30.26 3.61 -4.14
N THR A 519 31.01 4.62 -4.60
CA THR A 519 32.33 4.42 -5.24
C THR A 519 33.48 4.44 -4.24
N GLY A 520 33.33 5.16 -3.11
CA GLY A 520 34.32 5.19 -2.02
C GLY A 520 34.43 3.88 -1.23
N LEU A 521 33.29 3.26 -0.87
CA LEU A 521 33.29 2.00 -0.13
C LEU A 521 33.78 0.82 -0.98
N GLY A 522 33.44 0.78 -2.27
CA GLY A 522 33.94 -0.25 -3.20
C GLY A 522 35.45 -0.18 -3.42
N SER A 523 36.01 1.02 -3.57
CA SER A 523 37.46 1.20 -3.78
C SER A 523 38.28 0.92 -2.51
N ILE A 524 37.74 1.22 -1.32
CA ILE A 524 38.37 0.86 -0.03
C ILE A 524 38.38 -0.67 0.15
N LEU A 525 37.27 -1.37 -0.14
CA LEU A 525 37.20 -2.83 -0.02
C LEU A 525 38.12 -3.55 -1.01
N VAL A 526 38.22 -3.05 -2.25
CA VAL A 526 39.16 -3.55 -3.26
C VAL A 526 40.62 -3.27 -2.85
N GLY A 527 40.90 -2.09 -2.30
CA GLY A 527 42.22 -1.75 -1.77
C GLY A 527 42.66 -2.66 -0.62
N ILE A 528 41.75 -2.96 0.31
CA ILE A 528 42.01 -3.86 1.44
C ILE A 528 42.22 -5.29 0.96
N THR A 529 41.41 -5.79 0.01
CA THR A 529 41.60 -7.14 -0.54
C THR A 529 42.91 -7.27 -1.33
N ILE A 530 43.27 -6.27 -2.15
CA ILE A 530 44.55 -6.24 -2.85
C ILE A 530 45.70 -6.24 -1.84
N TRP A 531 45.62 -5.44 -0.77
CA TRP A 531 46.65 -5.39 0.27
C TRP A 531 46.83 -6.72 1.01
N PHE A 532 45.73 -7.41 1.37
CA PHE A 532 45.79 -8.75 1.99
C PHE A 532 46.37 -9.81 1.04
N LEU A 533 46.04 -9.75 -0.25
CA LEU A 533 46.62 -10.65 -1.25
C LEU A 533 48.11 -10.35 -1.46
N TRP A 534 48.51 -9.08 -1.52
CA TRP A 534 49.93 -8.70 -1.68
C TRP A 534 50.79 -9.12 -0.48
N ARG A 535 50.24 -9.02 0.75
CA ARG A 535 50.89 -9.52 1.97
C ARG A 535 51.05 -11.04 1.99
N ARG A 536 50.13 -11.77 1.34
CA ARG A 536 50.16 -13.24 1.28
C ARG A 536 51.10 -13.77 0.19
N TYR A 537 51.30 -13.01 -0.89
CA TYR A 537 52.11 -13.42 -2.05
C TYR A 537 53.57 -12.95 -2.03
N PHE A 538 53.96 -12.04 -1.14
CA PHE A 538 55.36 -11.66 -0.94
C PHE A 538 55.90 -12.14 0.43
N PRO A 539 56.31 -13.43 0.56
CA PRO A 539 57.14 -13.83 1.67
C PRO A 539 58.49 -13.13 1.57
N HIS A 540 58.85 -12.38 2.62
CA HIS A 540 60.20 -11.85 2.81
C HIS A 540 61.23 -12.95 2.57
N ARG A 541 62.03 -12.80 1.51
CA ARG A 541 63.25 -13.56 1.30
C ARG A 541 64.16 -13.37 2.51
N LYS A 542 64.26 -14.38 3.37
CA LYS A 542 65.43 -14.57 4.23
C LYS A 542 66.40 -15.48 3.48
N LEU A 543 67.56 -14.92 3.13
CA LEU A 543 68.78 -15.69 2.89
C LEU A 543 69.24 -16.27 4.23
N ASP A 544 69.51 -17.57 4.32
CA ASP A 544 70.88 -18.10 4.31
C ASP A 544 70.98 -19.59 4.69
N THR A 545 71.90 -20.25 3.95
CA THR A 545 72.87 -21.28 4.34
C THR A 545 72.45 -22.72 4.68
N THR A 546 72.87 -23.60 3.76
CA THR A 546 73.07 -25.05 3.76
C THR A 546 73.77 -25.61 5.01
N THR A 547 73.32 -26.75 5.55
CA THR A 547 74.18 -27.88 6.01
C THR A 547 73.35 -29.17 6.08
N ALA A 548 73.95 -30.27 5.60
CA ALA A 548 73.38 -31.61 5.50
C ALA A 548 73.43 -32.42 6.81
N SER A 549 72.50 -33.37 7.00
CA SER A 549 72.78 -34.82 7.18
C SER A 549 71.63 -35.62 7.83
N SER A 550 71.36 -36.77 7.20
CA SER A 550 71.02 -38.09 7.75
C SER A 550 69.93 -38.31 8.84
N SER A 551 68.92 -39.10 8.45
CA SER A 551 68.71 -40.51 8.90
C SER A 551 67.29 -40.85 9.38
N SER A 552 66.85 -42.05 8.96
CA SER A 552 65.88 -42.98 9.59
C SER A 552 64.44 -42.48 9.88
N ARG A 553 63.36 -43.25 9.83
CA ARG A 553 62.92 -44.59 9.39
C ARG A 553 61.64 -44.81 10.23
N VAL A 554 60.54 -45.29 9.62
CA VAL A 554 59.48 -46.13 10.24
C VAL A 554 58.62 -45.43 11.32
N GLY A 555 57.29 -45.57 11.42
CA GLY A 555 56.28 -46.34 10.70
C GLY A 555 54.99 -46.32 11.54
N LYS A 556 53.85 -46.55 10.86
CA LYS A 556 52.57 -47.16 11.32
C LYS A 556 52.01 -46.81 12.72
N SER A 557 50.75 -46.36 12.79
CA SER A 557 49.55 -47.23 12.94
C SER A 557 48.36 -46.46 13.55
N ASN A 558 47.19 -46.56 12.91
CA ASN A 558 45.84 -46.48 13.48
C ASN A 558 45.60 -47.68 14.46
N PRO A 559 44.44 -47.91 15.15
CA PRO A 559 43.14 -47.20 15.18
C PRO A 559 42.41 -47.15 16.58
N ASP A 560 41.21 -46.56 16.57
CA ASP A 560 39.92 -47.02 17.17
C ASP A 560 39.56 -47.07 18.68
N VAL A 561 38.28 -46.65 18.91
CA VAL A 561 37.24 -47.16 19.86
C VAL A 561 37.13 -46.58 21.29
N SER A 562 36.04 -45.83 21.57
CA SER A 562 34.86 -46.29 22.35
C SER A 562 34.08 -45.16 23.05
N THR A 563 32.79 -45.07 22.72
CA THR A 563 31.58 -44.96 23.58
C THR A 563 31.70 -44.51 25.05
N THR A 564 30.87 -43.55 25.48
CA THR A 564 29.81 -43.75 26.51
C THR A 564 28.91 -42.53 26.71
N THR A 565 27.63 -42.82 26.85
CA THR A 565 26.49 -41.99 27.25
C THR A 565 26.44 -41.89 28.78
N GLU A 566 26.00 -40.76 29.35
CA GLU A 566 25.13 -40.81 30.54
C GLU A 566 24.30 -39.53 30.73
N GLU A 567 23.06 -39.78 31.11
CA GLU A 567 21.94 -38.88 31.36
C GLU A 567 21.69 -38.89 32.87
N ILE A 568 21.44 -37.75 33.53
CA ILE A 568 20.86 -37.71 34.89
C ILE A 568 19.73 -36.68 34.95
N LYS A 569 18.57 -37.16 35.38
CA LYS A 569 17.32 -36.47 35.71
C LYS A 569 17.20 -36.19 37.22
N THR A 570 16.15 -35.42 37.55
CA THR A 570 15.39 -35.24 38.82
C THR A 570 15.66 -33.91 39.56
N ASN A 571 14.70 -33.23 40.21
CA ASN A 571 13.23 -33.16 40.19
C ASN A 571 12.79 -31.95 41.06
N TYR A 572 11.63 -31.37 40.75
CA TYR A 572 10.59 -30.73 41.61
C TYR A 572 10.92 -29.72 42.73
N SER A 573 10.25 -28.56 42.67
CA SER A 573 9.33 -28.07 43.71
C SER A 573 8.39 -26.97 43.20
N SER A 574 7.14 -27.06 43.65
CA SER A 574 5.95 -26.24 43.38
C SER A 574 5.85 -24.99 44.27
N SER A 575 5.08 -23.97 43.84
CA SER A 575 4.21 -23.17 44.72
C SER A 575 3.10 -22.50 43.91
N ALA A 576 1.86 -22.75 44.33
CA ALA A 576 0.63 -22.09 43.90
C ALA A 576 0.16 -21.14 45.02
N ILE A 577 -0.48 -20.02 44.66
CA ILE A 577 -1.31 -19.21 45.57
C ILE A 577 -2.59 -18.83 44.80
N SER A 578 -3.75 -19.14 45.40
CA SER A 578 -5.09 -18.69 44.98
C SER A 578 -5.67 -17.74 46.05
N PRO A 579 -6.96 -17.33 46.01
CA PRO A 579 -7.40 -15.98 45.71
C PRO A 579 -8.02 -15.26 46.93
N MET A 580 -8.39 -13.99 46.77
CA MET A 580 -9.19 -13.27 47.76
C MET A 580 -10.28 -12.43 47.07
N THR A 581 -11.53 -12.71 47.42
CA THR A 581 -12.76 -11.95 47.12
C THR A 581 -13.09 -11.05 48.32
N ASP A 582 -13.46 -9.78 48.09
CA ASP A 582 -14.81 -9.25 48.43
C ASP A 582 -14.98 -7.73 48.17
N ILE A 583 -16.09 -7.44 47.47
CA ILE A 583 -17.10 -6.37 47.67
C ILE A 583 -16.67 -4.88 47.62
N SER A 584 -17.17 -4.14 46.61
CA SER A 584 -18.28 -3.18 46.79
C SER A 584 -18.66 -2.43 45.49
N SER A 585 -19.97 -2.31 45.31
CA SER A 585 -20.71 -1.57 44.28
C SER A 585 -20.83 -0.08 44.60
N ILE A 586 -20.57 0.81 43.64
CA ILE A 586 -21.14 2.17 43.62
C ILE A 586 -21.44 2.57 42.17
N SER A 587 -22.73 2.74 41.87
CA SER A 587 -23.28 3.45 40.71
C SER A 587 -22.97 4.94 40.79
N ARG A 588 -22.70 5.58 39.65
CA ARG A 588 -22.93 7.02 39.47
C ARG A 588 -23.44 7.33 38.07
N ASP A 589 -24.71 7.70 38.02
CA ASP A 589 -25.30 8.53 36.98
C ASP A 589 -24.61 9.90 36.95
N LYS A 590 -24.45 10.49 35.75
CA LYS A 590 -24.49 11.95 35.60
C LYS A 590 -24.93 12.40 34.22
N GLU A 591 -26.24 12.63 34.16
CA GLU A 591 -27.01 13.70 33.54
C GLU A 591 -26.27 14.83 32.78
N LEU A 592 -26.88 15.16 31.63
CA LEU A 592 -26.70 16.36 30.79
C LEU A 592 -26.75 17.66 31.59
N GLU A 593 -25.94 18.64 31.20
CA GLU A 593 -26.37 20.04 31.27
C GLU A 593 -25.69 20.90 30.18
N THR A 594 -26.56 21.57 29.42
CA THR A 594 -26.32 22.57 28.38
C THR A 594 -26.06 23.94 28.99
N ALA A 595 -25.12 24.72 28.43
CA ALA A 595 -25.09 26.17 28.63
C ALA A 595 -24.47 26.91 27.44
N ASN A 596 -25.33 27.55 26.65
CA ASN A 596 -25.04 28.62 25.69
C ASN A 596 -24.71 29.92 26.42
N THR A 597 -23.72 30.72 25.99
CA THR A 597 -23.79 32.21 25.80
C THR A 597 -22.47 32.81 25.20
N PRO A 598 -22.40 34.08 24.72
CA PRO A 598 -22.39 34.43 23.28
C PRO A 598 -21.17 35.26 22.77
N ILE A 599 -21.20 35.52 21.46
CA ILE A 599 -20.25 36.24 20.56
C ILE A 599 -20.30 37.78 20.67
N SER A 600 -19.14 38.47 20.57
CA SER A 600 -18.95 39.80 19.87
C SER A 600 -17.48 40.30 19.93
N PRO A 601 -17.02 41.30 19.14
CA PRO A 601 -16.48 41.16 17.78
C PRO A 601 -15.03 41.68 17.58
N GLU A 602 -14.52 41.42 16.37
CA GLU A 602 -13.21 41.74 15.78
C GLU A 602 -12.59 43.12 16.05
N THR A 603 -11.26 43.15 16.10
CA THR A 603 -10.42 44.31 15.74
C THR A 603 -9.27 43.84 14.84
N THR A 604 -9.19 44.43 13.65
CA THR A 604 -8.26 44.14 12.55
C THR A 604 -6.91 44.85 12.78
N MET A 605 -5.76 44.18 12.69
CA MET A 605 -4.47 44.82 12.36
C MET A 605 -3.43 43.85 11.74
N SER A 606 -2.99 44.22 10.52
CA SER A 606 -1.64 44.22 9.93
C SER A 606 -0.71 42.97 9.97
N GLN A 607 -0.41 42.49 8.76
CA GLN A 607 0.70 41.60 8.35
C GLN A 607 2.07 41.94 8.96
N ALA A 608 2.85 40.88 9.24
CA ALA A 608 4.31 40.91 9.25
C ALA A 608 4.84 39.60 8.63
N ASP A 609 5.83 39.75 7.74
CA ASP A 609 6.62 38.70 7.07
C ASP A 609 7.22 37.68 8.06
N SER A 610 7.15 36.39 7.72
CA SER A 610 8.18 35.44 8.18
C SER A 610 8.30 34.20 7.28
N SER A 611 9.56 33.81 7.06
CA SER A 611 10.05 32.73 6.20
C SER A 611 9.63 31.32 6.67
N PRO A 612 9.64 30.29 5.79
CA PRO A 612 9.17 28.95 6.14
C PRO A 612 10.13 28.21 7.09
N ILE A 613 9.55 27.51 8.07
CA ILE A 613 10.21 26.65 9.08
C ILE A 613 9.93 25.18 8.70
N PHE A 614 10.94 24.32 8.88
CA PHE A 614 11.00 22.91 8.45
C PHE A 614 10.22 21.95 9.38
N GLU A 615 9.61 20.91 8.80
CA GLU A 615 9.04 19.76 9.52
C GLU A 615 10.16 18.84 10.06
N LEU A 616 9.94 18.29 11.25
CA LEU A 616 10.93 17.86 12.26
C LEU A 616 11.91 16.72 11.91
N ASP A 617 13.13 16.92 12.42
CA ASP A 617 14.03 15.87 12.93
C ASP A 617 13.46 15.27 14.24
N CYS A 618 13.42 13.95 14.36
CA CYS A 618 13.22 13.27 15.65
C CYS A 618 14.57 12.89 16.27
N GLU A 619 14.89 13.49 17.42
CA GLU A 619 16.06 13.16 18.23
C GLU A 619 15.97 11.72 18.77
N CYS A 620 16.82 10.83 18.25
CA CYS A 620 17.11 9.54 18.86
C CYS A 620 18.05 9.73 20.06
N GLY A 621 17.50 9.71 21.27
CA GLY A 621 18.28 9.47 22.49
C GLY A 621 18.73 8.00 22.58
N LEU A 622 20.04 7.77 22.67
CA LEU A 622 20.65 6.53 23.15
C LEU A 622 21.90 6.89 23.97
N PRO A 623 22.28 6.11 25.00
CA PRO A 623 21.51 5.38 25.99
C PRO A 623 21.37 6.11 27.33
#